data_AF-A0A2M9VBS3-F1
#
_entry.id   AF-A0A2M9VBS3-F1
#
_cell.length_a   1.000
_cell.length_b   1.000
_cell.length_c   1.000
_cell.angle_alpha   90.00
_cell.angle_beta   90.00
_cell.angle_gamma   90.00
#
_symmetry.space_group_name_H-M   'P 1'
#
loop_
_entity.id
_entity.type
_entity.pdbx_description
1 polymer ?
#
loop_
_entity_poly.entity_id
_entity_poly.type
_entity_poly.pdbx_seq_one_letter_code
_entity_poly.pdbx_strand_id
1 'polypeptide(L)'
;MQIKKLFIALGIVLPLHMQGQNFLIKDAPEVIESYVNQFNREDNELYKQDIPNCGASDFLRKNIPFFECPDKELEKTYYFRWWTYRKHIKKTPDGFVITEFLPDVPWAGKYNTISCAANHHFYEGRWLRNAEILSDYASFWFSGSGSPRLYSFGAADAIYNYYLIHNDKMLLADLYPKLKDNFAKWEEEKRDSTGMFWQVDDRDGMEMSVSGHLSEGGRGYRPTINSYMYGEAVALAKIASIVDRDMEARTYQKKADKLKGIINRRLWDKRADFYKVIPLNGKMEFSYARELLGYIPWFYNIPPDNYSIAWKQLFDSKGFEAAYGPTTVEQRCPDFKISYEGHECQWNGPSWPYLTSMTLAAMANYFNSYDSPIITKKDYLSLLNIYSNSHRILSVNNDTICWIDENINPYTGDWISRTRLKSWKNGTWDDSKGGVERGKDYNHSSFCNLIISGLMGVRPQEDGSIIINPLVPDGCWDYFCLDNVYCQGKTITIIFDKKGKKYGRGKGFIVYVDDKCLSHTTRVQKVVIR
;
A
#
# COMPACT_ATOMS: atom_id res chain seq x y z
N MET A 1 23.28 -33.70 61.13
CA MET A 1 23.12 -34.76 60.11
C MET A 1 21.81 -34.54 59.37
N GLN A 2 21.90 -34.57 58.05
CA GLN A 2 20.92 -34.11 57.05
C GLN A 2 19.68 -35.02 56.96
N ILE A 3 18.51 -34.43 56.73
CA ILE A 3 17.51 -34.98 55.80
C ILE A 3 16.95 -33.80 54.98
N LYS A 4 17.44 -33.68 53.74
CA LYS A 4 16.86 -32.81 52.70
C LYS A 4 15.64 -33.52 52.11
N LYS A 5 14.47 -32.88 52.12
CA LYS A 5 13.33 -33.27 51.26
C LYS A 5 13.51 -32.61 49.90
N LEU A 6 13.67 -33.43 48.87
CA LEU A 6 13.74 -33.04 47.47
C LEU A 6 12.32 -33.08 46.90
N PHE A 7 11.75 -31.92 46.55
CA PHE A 7 10.55 -31.85 45.73
C PHE A 7 10.97 -31.81 44.26
N ILE A 8 10.71 -32.89 43.52
CA ILE A 8 10.83 -32.91 42.06
C ILE A 8 9.48 -32.46 41.50
N ALA A 9 9.43 -31.24 40.98
CA ALA A 9 8.34 -30.79 40.14
C ALA A 9 8.57 -31.32 38.72
N LEU A 10 7.85 -32.37 38.33
CA LEU A 10 7.71 -32.75 36.93
C LEU A 10 6.84 -31.69 36.24
N GLY A 11 7.48 -30.76 35.53
CA GLY A 11 6.80 -29.89 34.58
C GLY A 11 6.34 -30.72 33.39
N ILE A 12 5.03 -30.95 33.31
CA ILE A 12 4.39 -31.44 32.08
C ILE A 12 4.46 -30.30 31.08
N VAL A 13 5.40 -30.39 30.13
CA VAL A 13 5.38 -29.57 28.92
C VAL A 13 4.24 -30.12 28.06
N LEU A 14 3.05 -29.52 28.20
CA LEU A 14 2.00 -29.69 27.21
C LEU A 14 2.52 -29.11 25.88
N PRO A 15 2.49 -29.88 24.77
CA PRO A 15 2.80 -29.30 23.48
C PRO A 15 1.76 -28.22 23.20
N LEU A 16 2.21 -26.97 23.09
CA LEU A 16 1.45 -25.91 22.45
C LEU A 16 1.08 -26.43 21.06
N HIS A 17 -0.16 -26.92 20.90
CA HIS A 17 -0.74 -27.13 19.60
C HIS A 17 -0.72 -25.78 18.91
N MET A 18 0.22 -25.59 17.98
CA MET A 18 0.19 -24.49 17.05
C MET A 18 -1.09 -24.63 16.24
N GLN A 19 -2.15 -23.89 16.61
CA GLN A 19 -3.34 -23.78 15.79
C GLN A 19 -2.95 -23.09 14.48
N GLY A 20 -2.91 -23.85 13.39
CA GLY A 20 -2.91 -23.28 12.04
C GLY A 20 -4.16 -22.43 11.81
N GLN A 21 -4.16 -21.63 10.75
CA GLN A 21 -5.37 -20.91 10.33
C GLN A 21 -6.47 -21.92 9.97
N ASN A 22 -7.68 -21.71 10.50
CA ASN A 22 -8.87 -22.48 10.12
C ASN A 22 -9.52 -21.79 8.92
N PHE A 23 -9.20 -22.24 7.71
CA PHE A 23 -9.86 -21.75 6.49
C PHE A 23 -11.23 -22.40 6.32
N LEU A 24 -12.22 -21.62 5.88
CA LEU A 24 -13.53 -22.12 5.48
C LEU A 24 -13.42 -22.91 4.16
N ILE A 25 -12.47 -22.52 3.31
CA ILE A 25 -12.06 -23.19 2.08
C ILE A 25 -10.93 -24.19 2.39
N LYS A 26 -11.26 -25.49 2.33
CA LYS A 26 -10.38 -26.56 2.85
C LYS A 26 -9.09 -26.74 2.06
N ASP A 27 -9.08 -26.43 0.78
CA ASP A 27 -7.92 -26.54 -0.13
C ASP A 27 -7.06 -25.26 -0.17
N ALA A 28 -7.39 -24.25 0.63
CA ALA A 28 -6.62 -23.00 0.69
C ALA A 28 -5.13 -23.21 1.04
N PRO A 29 -4.75 -24.04 2.03
CA PRO A 29 -3.34 -24.31 2.33
C PRO A 29 -2.56 -24.90 1.15
N GLU A 30 -3.17 -25.81 0.39
CA GLU A 30 -2.58 -26.47 -0.78
C GLU A 30 -2.40 -25.50 -1.94
N VAL A 31 -3.37 -24.60 -2.18
CA VAL A 31 -3.26 -23.55 -3.20
C VAL A 31 -2.12 -22.59 -2.86
N ILE A 32 -2.04 -22.13 -1.60
CA ILE A 32 -0.95 -21.25 -1.13
C ILE A 32 0.40 -21.95 -1.34
N GLU A 33 0.51 -23.22 -0.94
CA GLU A 33 1.74 -23.99 -1.09
C GLU A 33 2.13 -24.18 -2.56
N SER A 34 1.17 -24.42 -3.44
CA SER A 34 1.40 -24.56 -4.88
C SER A 34 2.04 -23.30 -5.48
N TYR A 35 1.48 -22.12 -5.18
CA TYR A 35 2.04 -20.84 -5.62
C TYR A 35 3.43 -20.59 -5.04
N VAL A 36 3.62 -20.81 -3.73
CA VAL A 36 4.93 -20.64 -3.09
C VAL A 36 5.99 -21.57 -3.70
N ASN A 37 5.65 -22.84 -3.96
CA ASN A 37 6.56 -23.78 -4.60
C ASN A 37 6.92 -23.35 -6.02
N GLN A 38 5.97 -22.78 -6.76
CA GLN A 38 6.25 -22.18 -8.06
C GLN A 38 7.25 -21.01 -7.93
N PHE A 39 6.98 -20.04 -7.06
CA PHE A 39 7.83 -18.86 -6.91
C PHE A 39 9.23 -19.24 -6.43
N ASN A 40 9.34 -20.15 -5.45
CA ASN A 40 10.62 -20.62 -4.94
C ASN A 40 11.48 -21.32 -6.02
N ARG A 41 10.85 -21.99 -6.98
CA ARG A 41 11.55 -22.64 -8.11
C ARG A 41 11.99 -21.64 -9.17
N GLU A 42 11.20 -20.58 -9.39
CA GLU A 42 11.48 -19.52 -10.36
C GLU A 42 12.45 -18.45 -9.80
N ASP A 43 12.61 -18.39 -8.49
CA ASP A 43 13.43 -17.39 -7.81
C ASP A 43 14.91 -17.79 -7.67
N ASN A 44 15.78 -16.80 -7.84
CA ASN A 44 17.14 -16.84 -7.33
C ASN A 44 17.18 -15.99 -6.07
N GLU A 45 17.15 -16.62 -4.90
CA GLU A 45 17.07 -15.94 -3.60
C GLU A 45 18.39 -15.25 -3.22
N LEU A 46 18.68 -14.13 -3.89
CA LEU A 46 19.92 -13.36 -3.75
C LEU A 46 20.12 -12.80 -2.35
N TYR A 47 19.06 -12.24 -1.77
CA TYR A 47 19.08 -11.57 -0.48
C TYR A 47 18.11 -12.26 0.48
N LYS A 48 18.63 -12.76 1.60
CA LYS A 48 17.87 -13.48 2.62
C LYS A 48 17.77 -12.64 3.89
N GLN A 49 16.55 -12.51 4.40
CA GLN A 49 16.27 -11.97 5.73
C GLN A 49 15.73 -13.08 6.63
N ASP A 50 15.02 -12.73 7.71
CA ASP A 50 14.59 -13.70 8.73
C ASP A 50 13.70 -14.83 8.23
N ILE A 51 12.94 -14.59 7.14
CA ILE A 51 12.04 -15.59 6.55
C ILE A 51 12.51 -15.93 5.12
N PRO A 52 13.38 -16.95 4.97
CA PRO A 52 13.85 -17.41 3.65
C PRO A 52 12.74 -18.14 2.86
N ASN A 53 12.98 -18.40 1.58
CA ASN A 53 12.03 -19.02 0.64
C ASN A 53 11.55 -20.37 1.16
N CYS A 54 12.42 -21.15 1.80
CA CYS A 54 12.05 -22.43 2.41
C CYS A 54 11.05 -22.30 3.58
N GLY A 55 10.96 -21.13 4.22
CA GLY A 55 9.97 -20.82 5.26
C GLY A 55 8.73 -20.08 4.75
N ALA A 56 8.68 -19.72 3.46
CA ALA A 56 7.63 -18.86 2.92
C ALA A 56 6.23 -19.50 2.99
N SER A 57 6.11 -20.80 2.72
CA SER A 57 4.82 -21.51 2.73
C SER A 57 4.20 -21.53 4.14
N ASP A 58 5.02 -21.86 5.14
CA ASP A 58 4.60 -21.82 6.55
C ASP A 58 4.20 -20.43 7.00
N PHE A 59 4.95 -19.40 6.60
CA PHE A 59 4.63 -18.02 6.95
C PHE A 59 3.31 -17.57 6.31
N LEU A 60 3.14 -17.76 5.00
CA LEU A 60 1.94 -17.35 4.27
C LEU A 60 0.69 -18.04 4.86
N ARG A 61 0.69 -19.37 4.99
CA ARG A 61 -0.45 -20.12 5.57
C ARG A 61 -0.86 -19.68 6.97
N LYS A 62 0.08 -19.14 7.76
CA LYS A 62 -0.18 -18.67 9.13
C LYS A 62 -0.66 -17.22 9.18
N ASN A 63 -0.39 -16.42 8.16
CA ASN A 63 -0.56 -14.97 8.26
C ASN A 63 -1.48 -14.33 7.22
N ILE A 64 -1.58 -14.84 6.00
CA ILE A 64 -2.30 -14.12 4.94
C ILE A 64 -3.76 -14.55 4.84
N PRO A 65 -4.66 -13.66 4.40
CA PRO A 65 -5.97 -14.09 3.90
C PRO A 65 -5.82 -14.90 2.61
N PHE A 66 -6.71 -15.86 2.38
CA PHE A 66 -6.79 -16.63 1.14
C PHE A 66 -7.63 -15.89 0.10
N PHE A 67 -7.20 -15.89 -1.16
CA PHE A 67 -7.95 -15.27 -2.25
C PHE A 67 -8.02 -16.21 -3.47
N GLU A 68 -9.21 -16.31 -4.06
CA GLU A 68 -9.40 -17.04 -5.32
C GLU A 68 -10.35 -16.30 -6.25
N CYS A 69 -10.01 -16.28 -7.54
CA CYS A 69 -10.90 -15.76 -8.58
C CYS A 69 -10.72 -16.51 -9.92
N PRO A 70 -11.50 -16.17 -10.96
CA PRO A 70 -11.36 -16.78 -12.29
C PRO A 70 -10.12 -16.28 -13.04
N ASP A 71 -9.61 -15.09 -12.71
CA ASP A 71 -8.40 -14.51 -13.30
C ASP A 71 -7.16 -15.06 -12.57
N LYS A 72 -6.53 -16.09 -13.14
CA LYS A 72 -5.39 -16.76 -12.49
C LYS A 72 -4.11 -15.95 -12.49
N GLU A 73 -3.97 -14.93 -13.34
CA GLU A 73 -2.83 -14.01 -13.27
C GLU A 73 -3.00 -13.00 -12.13
N LEU A 74 -4.22 -12.51 -11.90
CA LEU A 74 -4.56 -11.69 -10.74
C LEU A 74 -4.35 -12.46 -9.42
N GLU A 75 -4.83 -13.70 -9.37
CA GLU A 75 -4.64 -14.60 -8.23
C GLU A 75 -3.15 -14.90 -7.99
N LYS A 76 -2.38 -15.22 -9.04
CA LYS A 76 -0.93 -15.45 -8.95
C LYS A 76 -0.22 -14.22 -8.38
N THR A 77 -0.55 -13.01 -8.83
CA THR A 77 0.07 -11.78 -8.31
C THR A 77 -0.28 -11.54 -6.84
N TYR A 78 -1.49 -11.87 -6.37
CA TYR A 78 -1.86 -11.77 -4.96
C TYR A 78 -0.92 -12.60 -4.06
N TYR A 79 -0.70 -13.86 -4.42
CA TYR A 79 0.22 -14.73 -3.66
C TYR A 79 1.69 -14.33 -3.82
N PHE A 80 2.09 -13.90 -5.03
CA PHE A 80 3.44 -13.40 -5.28
C PHE A 80 3.75 -12.18 -4.39
N ARG A 81 2.81 -11.26 -4.24
CA ARG A 81 3.00 -10.03 -3.46
C ARG A 81 3.06 -10.26 -1.95
N TRP A 82 2.35 -11.26 -1.44
CA TRP A 82 2.58 -11.73 -0.08
C TRP A 82 3.93 -12.44 0.09
N TRP A 83 4.32 -13.24 -0.90
CA TRP A 83 5.61 -13.92 -0.92
C TRP A 83 6.80 -12.95 -1.04
N THR A 84 6.66 -11.80 -1.70
CA THR A 84 7.69 -10.75 -1.69
C THR A 84 7.66 -9.95 -0.39
N TYR A 85 6.48 -9.50 0.09
CA TYR A 85 6.36 -8.75 1.34
C TYR A 85 7.05 -9.46 2.52
N ARG A 86 6.92 -10.80 2.61
CA ARG A 86 7.59 -11.57 3.68
C ARG A 86 9.13 -11.44 3.68
N LYS A 87 9.76 -11.21 2.51
CA LYS A 87 11.22 -11.06 2.40
C LYS A 87 11.70 -9.81 3.12
N HIS A 88 10.81 -8.83 3.31
CA HIS A 88 11.12 -7.54 3.91
C HIS A 88 10.88 -7.49 5.42
N ILE A 89 10.30 -8.53 6.00
CA ILE A 89 10.15 -8.63 7.45
C ILE A 89 11.51 -8.99 8.04
N LYS A 90 12.03 -8.08 8.85
CA LYS A 90 13.34 -8.18 9.50
C LYS A 90 13.19 -8.06 11.01
N LYS A 91 13.69 -9.03 11.77
CA LYS A 91 13.75 -8.95 13.23
C LYS A 91 15.01 -8.20 13.64
N THR A 92 14.86 -7.23 14.53
CA THR A 92 15.97 -6.38 15.00
C THR A 92 15.95 -6.27 16.52
N PRO A 93 17.02 -5.72 17.14
CA PRO A 93 16.99 -5.38 18.56
C PRO A 93 15.87 -4.39 18.96
N ASP A 94 15.36 -3.58 18.01
CA ASP A 94 14.27 -2.62 18.24
C ASP A 94 12.89 -3.19 17.82
N GLY A 95 12.77 -4.52 17.68
CA GLY A 95 11.57 -5.21 17.21
C GLY A 95 11.59 -5.53 15.71
N PHE A 96 10.46 -5.98 15.17
CA PHE A 96 10.29 -6.16 13.73
C PHE A 96 10.31 -4.82 12.96
N VAL A 97 10.98 -4.81 11.81
CA VAL A 97 10.93 -3.73 10.83
C VAL A 97 10.58 -4.29 9.45
N ILE A 98 10.06 -3.42 8.59
CA ILE A 98 9.83 -3.71 7.17
C ILE A 98 10.83 -2.89 6.34
N THR A 99 11.66 -3.58 5.54
CA THR A 99 12.60 -2.91 4.62
C THR A 99 11.94 -2.58 3.29
N GLU A 100 12.53 -1.64 2.55
CA GLU A 100 12.10 -1.24 1.21
C GLU A 100 12.92 -1.97 0.13
N PHE A 101 14.25 -1.87 0.24
CA PHE A 101 15.21 -2.70 -0.49
C PHE A 101 15.62 -3.92 0.34
N LEU A 102 15.97 -5.02 -0.32
CA LEU A 102 16.59 -6.18 0.31
C LEU A 102 18.11 -6.01 0.52
N PRO A 103 18.90 -5.59 -0.48
CA PRO A 103 20.29 -5.22 -0.21
C PRO A 103 20.38 -3.93 0.61
N ASP A 104 21.49 -3.79 1.33
CA ASP A 104 21.81 -2.54 2.01
C ASP A 104 22.06 -1.44 0.97
N VAL A 105 21.39 -0.30 1.14
CA VAL A 105 21.55 0.89 0.29
C VAL A 105 22.08 2.07 1.11
N PRO A 106 22.96 2.91 0.55
CA PRO A 106 23.70 3.90 1.33
C PRO A 106 22.85 5.05 1.89
N TRP A 107 21.62 5.23 1.41
CA TRP A 107 20.68 6.24 1.89
C TRP A 107 19.69 5.71 2.93
N ALA A 108 19.71 4.41 3.24
CA ALA A 108 18.82 3.84 4.23
C ALA A 108 19.19 4.27 5.66
N GLY A 109 18.17 4.34 6.52
CA GLY A 109 18.35 4.53 7.95
C GLY A 109 18.78 3.25 8.66
N LYS A 110 18.67 3.27 9.99
CA LYS A 110 19.02 2.12 10.84
C LYS A 110 18.31 0.85 10.37
N TYR A 111 19.03 -0.27 10.39
CA TYR A 111 18.55 -1.60 9.96
C TYR A 111 18.13 -1.71 8.48
N ASN A 112 18.59 -0.79 7.62
CA ASN A 112 18.20 -0.70 6.20
C ASN A 112 16.72 -0.29 6.01
N THR A 113 16.20 0.56 6.89
CA THR A 113 14.82 1.05 6.83
C THR A 113 14.74 2.40 6.11
N ILE A 114 13.71 2.56 5.28
CA ILE A 114 13.45 3.79 4.52
C ILE A 114 11.98 4.15 4.73
N SER A 115 11.69 5.41 5.04
CA SER A 115 10.34 5.85 5.39
C SER A 115 9.46 6.15 4.18
N CYS A 116 10.02 6.17 2.96
CA CYS A 116 9.34 6.57 1.72
C CYS A 116 8.06 5.75 1.46
N ALA A 117 8.18 4.42 1.46
CA ALA A 117 7.03 3.52 1.29
C ALA A 117 6.43 3.00 2.59
N ALA A 118 6.76 3.57 3.76
CA ALA A 118 6.23 3.08 5.03
C ALA A 118 4.69 3.05 5.06
N ASN A 119 4.03 4.04 4.43
CA ASN A 119 2.57 4.01 4.26
C ASN A 119 2.09 2.76 3.50
N HIS A 120 2.74 2.41 2.39
CA HIS A 120 2.42 1.17 1.66
C HIS A 120 2.67 -0.08 2.50
N HIS A 121 3.76 -0.10 3.29
CA HIS A 121 4.09 -1.23 4.15
C HIS A 121 3.01 -1.49 5.20
N PHE A 122 2.48 -0.44 5.83
CA PHE A 122 1.39 -0.54 6.80
C PHE A 122 0.08 -0.96 6.12
N TYR A 123 -0.31 -0.31 5.02
CA TYR A 123 -1.57 -0.63 4.34
C TYR A 123 -1.59 -2.05 3.76
N GLU A 124 -0.46 -2.57 3.30
CA GLU A 124 -0.30 -3.95 2.86
C GLU A 124 -0.27 -4.91 4.07
N GLY A 125 0.65 -4.69 5.02
CA GLY A 125 0.92 -5.61 6.12
C GLY A 125 -0.17 -5.70 7.18
N ARG A 126 -1.05 -4.70 7.29
CA ARG A 126 -2.15 -4.68 8.29
C ARG A 126 -3.14 -5.83 8.13
N TRP A 127 -3.08 -6.56 7.01
CA TRP A 127 -3.90 -7.75 6.77
C TRP A 127 -3.22 -9.05 7.24
N LEU A 128 -1.97 -8.99 7.71
CA LEU A 128 -1.31 -10.14 8.32
C LEU A 128 -1.98 -10.45 9.67
N ARG A 129 -2.22 -11.73 9.91
CA ARG A 129 -2.81 -12.20 11.18
C ARG A 129 -1.92 -11.92 12.39
N ASN A 130 -0.60 -12.00 12.22
CA ASN A 130 0.34 -11.65 13.29
C ASN A 130 0.41 -10.13 13.47
N ALA A 131 -0.22 -9.65 14.54
CA ALA A 131 -0.26 -8.24 14.90
C ALA A 131 1.12 -7.66 15.26
N GLU A 132 2.03 -8.48 15.81
CA GLU A 132 3.32 -8.06 16.40
C GLU A 132 4.22 -7.35 15.37
N ILE A 133 4.19 -7.79 14.12
CA ILE A 133 5.08 -7.29 13.06
C ILE A 133 4.91 -5.78 12.86
N LEU A 134 3.67 -5.31 12.74
CA LEU A 134 3.39 -3.90 12.50
C LEU A 134 3.31 -3.07 13.79
N SER A 135 2.97 -3.66 14.94
CA SER A 135 3.05 -2.95 16.22
C SER A 135 4.50 -2.61 16.57
N ASP A 136 5.43 -3.55 16.34
CA ASP A 136 6.86 -3.31 16.50
C ASP A 136 7.35 -2.28 15.49
N TYR A 137 6.95 -2.39 14.22
CA TYR A 137 7.37 -1.45 13.19
C TYR A 137 6.87 -0.02 13.46
N ALA A 138 5.64 0.15 13.97
CA ALA A 138 5.13 1.44 14.41
C ALA A 138 5.94 1.99 15.60
N SER A 139 6.27 1.13 16.56
CA SER A 139 7.12 1.49 17.70
C SER A 139 8.53 1.85 17.26
N PHE A 140 9.12 1.15 16.30
CA PHE A 140 10.44 1.45 15.76
C PHE A 140 10.51 2.89 15.21
N TRP A 141 9.49 3.33 14.47
CA TRP A 141 9.47 4.67 13.88
C TRP A 141 9.35 5.82 14.88
N PHE A 142 8.63 5.63 15.99
CA PHE A 142 8.23 6.74 16.89
C PHE A 142 8.73 6.62 18.32
N SER A 143 9.05 5.40 18.76
CA SER A 143 9.59 5.08 20.09
C SER A 143 11.01 4.52 20.03
N GLY A 144 11.40 3.97 18.88
CA GLY A 144 12.71 3.38 18.63
C GLY A 144 13.65 4.32 17.88
N SER A 145 14.47 3.73 17.01
CA SER A 145 15.56 4.43 16.34
C SER A 145 15.27 4.82 14.89
N GLY A 146 13.99 4.75 14.47
CA GLY A 146 13.57 5.12 13.12
C GLY A 146 13.63 6.63 12.87
N SER A 147 13.73 6.99 11.59
CA SER A 147 13.76 8.39 11.13
C SER A 147 12.55 8.69 10.24
N PRO A 148 11.34 8.88 10.80
CA PRO A 148 10.09 8.93 10.04
C PRO A 148 9.94 10.18 9.15
N ARG A 149 10.84 11.16 9.24
CA ARG A 149 10.80 12.40 8.43
C ARG A 149 11.85 12.48 7.32
N LEU A 150 12.57 11.38 7.03
CA LEU A 150 13.50 11.35 5.87
C LEU A 150 12.76 11.51 4.54
N TYR A 151 11.54 10.96 4.47
CA TYR A 151 10.61 11.06 3.35
C TYR A 151 9.20 11.35 3.87
N SER A 152 8.37 11.94 3.02
CA SER A 152 6.97 12.22 3.32
C SER A 152 6.13 10.94 3.33
N PHE A 153 5.44 10.65 4.43
CA PHE A 153 4.35 9.68 4.46
C PHE A 153 3.34 10.00 5.58
N GLY A 154 2.10 9.54 5.43
CA GLY A 154 1.04 9.71 6.44
C GLY A 154 1.13 8.65 7.55
N ALA A 155 2.03 8.85 8.51
CA ALA A 155 2.30 7.90 9.59
C ALA A 155 1.14 7.68 10.57
N ALA A 156 0.55 8.74 11.12
CA ALA A 156 -0.62 8.65 11.99
C ALA A 156 -1.81 8.02 11.25
N ASP A 157 -2.02 8.36 9.97
CA ASP A 157 -3.05 7.73 9.14
C ASP A 157 -2.82 6.22 8.98
N ALA A 158 -1.60 5.81 8.63
CA ALA A 158 -1.23 4.42 8.45
C ALA A 158 -1.42 3.60 9.75
N ILE A 159 -0.94 4.12 10.88
CA ILE A 159 -1.05 3.47 12.20
C ILE A 159 -2.50 3.39 12.68
N TYR A 160 -3.29 4.47 12.49
CA TYR A 160 -4.72 4.45 12.77
C TYR A 160 -5.45 3.40 11.90
N ASN A 161 -5.08 3.26 10.63
CA ASN A 161 -5.65 2.26 9.73
C ASN A 161 -5.24 0.82 10.07
N TYR A 162 -4.10 0.61 10.72
CA TYR A 162 -3.72 -0.66 11.34
C TYR A 162 -4.58 -0.94 12.59
N TYR A 163 -4.77 0.08 13.44
CA TYR A 163 -5.64 -0.03 14.62
C TYR A 163 -7.06 -0.46 14.25
N LEU A 164 -7.63 0.03 13.14
CA LEU A 164 -8.96 -0.38 12.69
C LEU A 164 -9.10 -1.89 12.42
N ILE A 165 -7.99 -2.62 12.25
CA ILE A 165 -7.98 -4.07 12.05
C ILE A 165 -7.63 -4.81 13.34
N HIS A 166 -6.59 -4.37 14.06
CA HIS A 166 -6.08 -5.11 15.23
C HIS A 166 -6.61 -4.64 16.58
N ASN A 167 -7.28 -3.49 16.64
CA ASN A 167 -7.82 -2.87 17.85
C ASN A 167 -6.79 -2.68 18.98
N ASP A 168 -5.52 -2.45 18.64
CA ASP A 168 -4.46 -2.17 19.61
C ASP A 168 -4.53 -0.73 20.14
N LYS A 169 -5.40 -0.51 21.12
CA LYS A 169 -5.56 0.79 21.78
C LYS A 169 -4.34 1.20 22.59
N MET A 170 -3.57 0.24 23.13
CA MET A 170 -2.41 0.52 23.95
C MET A 170 -1.28 1.11 23.09
N LEU A 171 -1.04 0.54 21.91
CA LEU A 171 -0.12 1.09 20.92
C LEU A 171 -0.51 2.53 20.55
N LEU A 172 -1.79 2.77 20.24
CA LEU A 172 -2.26 4.14 19.92
C LEU A 172 -2.02 5.12 21.07
N ALA A 173 -2.31 4.72 22.31
CA ALA A 173 -2.10 5.56 23.48
C ALA A 173 -0.62 5.90 23.70
N ASP A 174 0.29 4.93 23.52
CA ASP A 174 1.74 5.17 23.64
C ASP A 174 2.29 6.06 22.52
N LEU A 175 1.81 5.86 21.28
CA LEU A 175 2.33 6.57 20.12
C LEU A 175 1.72 7.97 19.94
N TYR A 176 0.52 8.23 20.46
CA TYR A 176 -0.19 9.48 20.23
C TYR A 176 0.64 10.75 20.52
N PRO A 177 1.34 10.89 21.67
CA PRO A 177 2.19 12.05 21.92
C PRO A 177 3.29 12.23 20.85
N LYS A 178 3.94 11.14 20.45
CA LYS A 178 5.03 11.15 19.45
C LYS A 178 4.52 11.51 18.05
N LEU A 179 3.34 11.02 17.68
CA LEU A 179 2.69 11.35 16.42
C LEU A 179 2.29 12.83 16.36
N LYS A 180 1.80 13.40 17.47
CA LYS A 180 1.52 14.83 17.56
C LYS A 180 2.78 15.68 17.38
N ASP A 181 3.85 15.30 18.06
CA ASP A 181 5.13 16.01 17.97
C ASP A 181 5.70 15.93 16.54
N ASN A 182 5.58 14.78 15.90
CA ASN A 182 5.95 14.60 14.50
C ASN A 182 5.16 15.52 13.56
N PHE A 183 3.84 15.61 13.72
CA PHE A 183 3.01 16.52 12.94
C PHE A 183 3.38 17.99 13.18
N ALA A 184 3.61 18.37 14.45
CA ALA A 184 4.05 19.72 14.79
C ALA A 184 5.39 20.07 14.13
N LYS A 185 6.33 19.12 14.05
CA LYS A 185 7.61 19.29 13.35
C LYS A 185 7.43 19.43 11.84
N TRP A 186 6.55 18.66 11.22
CA TRP A 186 6.20 18.89 9.81
C TRP A 186 5.61 20.29 9.58
N GLU A 187 4.75 20.77 10.47
CA GLU A 187 4.23 22.14 10.40
C GLU A 187 5.34 23.19 10.53
N GLU A 188 6.25 23.02 11.49
CA GLU A 188 7.38 23.94 11.71
C GLU A 188 8.33 24.00 10.50
N GLU A 189 8.66 22.84 9.92
CA GLU A 189 9.72 22.72 8.92
C GLU A 189 9.22 22.93 7.48
N LYS A 190 7.97 22.55 7.19
CA LYS A 190 7.47 22.44 5.81
C LYS A 190 6.24 23.28 5.50
N ARG A 191 5.61 23.92 6.50
CA ARG A 191 4.47 24.80 6.28
C ARG A 191 4.89 26.26 6.36
N ASP A 192 4.40 27.08 5.43
CA ASP A 192 4.70 28.51 5.42
C ASP A 192 3.45 29.40 5.47
N SER A 193 3.64 30.70 5.24
CA SER A 193 2.60 31.73 5.30
C SER A 193 1.44 31.52 4.31
N THR A 194 1.63 30.73 3.24
CA THR A 194 0.54 30.34 2.34
C THR A 194 -0.46 29.39 3.00
N GLY A 195 -0.03 28.75 4.10
CA GLY A 195 -0.76 27.71 4.81
C GLY A 195 -0.65 26.32 4.19
N MET A 196 -0.01 26.19 3.01
CA MET A 196 0.32 24.92 2.36
C MET A 196 1.64 24.35 2.92
N PHE A 197 1.83 23.06 2.70
CA PHE A 197 3.12 22.39 2.91
C PHE A 197 3.91 22.36 1.60
N TRP A 198 5.22 22.59 1.67
CA TRP A 198 6.14 22.39 0.55
C TRP A 198 7.03 21.18 0.81
N GLN A 199 7.48 20.53 -0.26
CA GLN A 199 8.44 19.44 -0.19
C GLN A 199 9.31 19.40 -1.44
N VAL A 200 10.48 18.77 -1.31
CA VAL A 200 11.36 18.40 -2.44
C VAL A 200 10.84 17.11 -3.06
N ASP A 201 10.74 17.03 -4.38
CA ASP A 201 10.22 15.84 -5.07
C ASP A 201 10.95 14.53 -4.71
N ASP A 202 12.29 14.54 -4.60
CA ASP A 202 13.10 13.45 -4.04
C ASP A 202 12.62 13.01 -2.64
N ARG A 203 12.21 13.95 -1.78
CA ARG A 203 11.72 13.65 -0.42
C ARG A 203 10.27 13.18 -0.37
N ASP A 204 9.56 13.21 -1.49
CA ASP A 204 8.35 12.42 -1.71
C ASP A 204 8.65 11.05 -2.36
N GLY A 205 9.93 10.74 -2.60
CA GLY A 205 10.35 9.56 -3.35
C GLY A 205 10.11 9.66 -4.85
N MET A 206 10.05 10.89 -5.39
CA MET A 206 9.58 11.18 -6.76
C MET A 206 10.56 12.08 -7.54
N GLU A 207 11.85 11.81 -7.42
CA GLU A 207 12.90 12.62 -8.06
C GLU A 207 12.79 12.67 -9.59
N MET A 208 13.34 13.73 -10.19
CA MET A 208 13.27 13.98 -11.64
C MET A 208 11.84 14.18 -12.14
N SER A 209 10.89 14.55 -11.27
CA SER A 209 9.52 14.89 -11.67
C SER A 209 9.50 16.13 -12.56
N VAL A 210 8.52 16.23 -13.47
CA VAL A 210 8.41 17.40 -14.35
C VAL A 210 8.22 18.66 -13.52
N SER A 211 7.36 18.63 -12.50
CA SER A 211 7.17 19.77 -11.61
C SER A 211 8.39 20.09 -10.76
N GLY A 212 9.19 19.09 -10.37
CA GLY A 212 10.43 19.27 -9.63
C GLY A 212 11.46 20.08 -10.40
N HIS A 213 11.65 19.81 -11.70
CA HIS A 213 12.57 20.55 -12.56
C HIS A 213 12.25 22.05 -12.72
N LEU A 214 11.02 22.47 -12.39
CA LEU A 214 10.58 23.86 -12.48
C LEU A 214 10.93 24.71 -11.25
N SER A 215 11.63 24.14 -10.27
CA SER A 215 12.09 24.82 -9.08
C SER A 215 13.50 24.40 -8.70
N GLU A 216 14.25 25.33 -8.11
CA GLU A 216 15.53 25.00 -7.48
C GLU A 216 15.35 23.88 -6.44
N GLY A 217 16.18 22.85 -6.55
CA GLY A 217 16.18 21.71 -5.64
C GLY A 217 14.86 20.93 -5.59
N GLY A 218 14.04 20.94 -6.64
CA GLY A 218 12.82 20.11 -6.70
C GLY A 218 11.67 20.55 -5.79
N ARG A 219 11.75 21.77 -5.21
CA ARG A 219 10.79 22.25 -4.21
C ARG A 219 9.44 22.62 -4.82
N GLY A 220 8.35 22.23 -4.17
CA GLY A 220 7.02 22.67 -4.57
C GLY A 220 5.95 22.44 -3.51
N TYR A 221 4.83 23.16 -3.65
CA TYR A 221 3.59 22.81 -2.96
C TYR A 221 2.93 21.69 -3.73
N ARG A 222 3.07 20.46 -3.20
CA ARG A 222 2.71 19.24 -3.90
C ARG A 222 1.42 18.63 -3.33
N PRO A 223 0.51 18.11 -4.18
CA PRO A 223 -0.64 17.32 -3.72
C PRO A 223 -0.30 16.16 -2.79
N THR A 224 0.91 15.59 -2.87
CA THR A 224 1.47 14.57 -1.95
C THR A 224 1.44 15.03 -0.48
N ILE A 225 2.44 15.81 -0.05
CA ILE A 225 2.64 16.19 1.35
C ILE A 225 1.42 16.92 1.93
N ASN A 226 0.73 17.73 1.13
CA ASN A 226 -0.48 18.41 1.61
C ASN A 226 -1.60 17.41 1.93
N SER A 227 -1.80 16.39 1.10
CA SER A 227 -2.79 15.35 1.37
C SER A 227 -2.35 14.44 2.53
N TYR A 228 -1.05 14.12 2.63
CA TYR A 228 -0.52 13.36 3.76
C TYR A 228 -0.76 14.07 5.07
N MET A 229 -0.47 15.37 5.15
CA MET A 229 -0.69 16.17 6.37
C MET A 229 -2.18 16.35 6.67
N TYR A 230 -3.06 16.32 5.66
CA TYR A 230 -4.51 16.24 5.91
C TYR A 230 -4.88 14.90 6.54
N GLY A 231 -4.37 13.79 5.99
CA GLY A 231 -4.54 12.45 6.54
C GLY A 231 -4.05 12.35 7.99
N GLU A 232 -2.84 12.86 8.25
CA GLU A 232 -2.27 12.94 9.61
C GLU A 232 -3.19 13.70 10.56
N ALA A 233 -3.70 14.88 10.17
CA ALA A 233 -4.58 15.67 11.03
C ALA A 233 -5.92 14.97 11.30
N VAL A 234 -6.51 14.29 10.30
CA VAL A 234 -7.71 13.48 10.49
C VAL A 234 -7.44 12.33 11.44
N ALA A 235 -6.35 11.59 11.23
CA ALA A 235 -5.98 10.46 12.07
C ALA A 235 -5.68 10.88 13.51
N LEU A 236 -4.94 11.97 13.71
CA LEU A 236 -4.68 12.53 15.04
C LEU A 236 -5.96 12.96 15.74
N ALA A 237 -6.94 13.51 15.02
CA ALA A 237 -8.24 13.84 15.59
C ALA A 237 -8.99 12.59 16.08
N LYS A 238 -8.94 11.50 15.30
CA LYS A 238 -9.58 10.22 15.62
C LYS A 238 -8.87 9.50 16.78
N ILE A 239 -7.55 9.41 16.73
CA ILE A 239 -6.73 8.83 17.80
C ILE A 239 -6.98 9.59 19.09
N ALA A 240 -7.00 10.93 19.06
CA ALA A 240 -7.29 11.76 20.23
C ALA A 240 -8.64 11.40 20.88
N SER A 241 -9.69 11.19 20.09
CA SER A 241 -10.98 10.74 20.60
C SER A 241 -10.90 9.34 21.22
N ILE A 242 -10.16 8.42 20.60
CA ILE A 242 -9.97 7.04 21.10
C ILE A 242 -9.21 7.02 22.44
N VAL A 243 -8.29 7.97 22.68
CA VAL A 243 -7.49 8.07 23.90
C VAL A 243 -8.01 9.13 24.89
N ASP A 244 -9.29 9.49 24.77
CA ASP A 244 -10.00 10.43 25.66
C ASP A 244 -9.32 11.81 25.76
N ARG A 245 -9.03 12.42 24.60
CA ARG A 245 -8.43 13.76 24.44
C ARG A 245 -9.30 14.66 23.56
N ASP A 246 -10.57 14.81 23.91
CA ASP A 246 -11.60 15.52 23.10
C ASP A 246 -11.23 16.95 22.66
N MET A 247 -10.53 17.72 23.50
CA MET A 247 -10.08 19.06 23.11
C MET A 247 -9.06 19.02 21.99
N GLU A 248 -8.17 18.04 22.02
CA GLU A 248 -7.16 17.82 20.97
C GLU A 248 -7.82 17.26 19.72
N ALA A 249 -8.78 16.34 19.86
CA ALA A 249 -9.60 15.84 18.76
C ALA A 249 -10.23 16.98 17.96
N ARG A 250 -10.91 17.91 18.65
CA ARG A 250 -11.49 19.12 18.03
C ARG A 250 -10.42 20.03 17.40
N THR A 251 -9.23 20.10 17.99
CA THR A 251 -8.13 20.93 17.47
C THR A 251 -7.61 20.38 16.15
N TYR A 252 -7.32 19.07 16.09
CA TYR A 252 -6.82 18.42 14.88
C TYR A 252 -7.89 18.36 13.79
N GLN A 253 -9.17 18.16 14.13
CA GLN A 253 -10.27 18.24 13.17
C GLN A 253 -10.32 19.62 12.50
N LYS A 254 -10.22 20.72 13.27
CA LYS A 254 -10.14 22.07 12.70
C LYS A 254 -8.93 22.27 11.78
N LYS A 255 -7.78 21.66 12.12
CA LYS A 255 -6.60 21.70 11.24
C LYS A 255 -6.85 20.95 9.93
N ALA A 256 -7.44 19.76 10.00
CA ALA A 256 -7.82 18.97 8.83
C ALA A 256 -8.79 19.75 7.93
N ASP A 257 -9.86 20.33 8.49
CA ASP A 257 -10.85 21.10 7.72
C ASP A 257 -10.21 22.31 7.02
N LYS A 258 -9.33 23.03 7.72
CA LYS A 258 -8.57 24.15 7.14
C LYS A 258 -7.69 23.68 5.98
N LEU A 259 -6.97 22.57 6.16
CA LEU A 259 -6.07 22.04 5.14
C LEU A 259 -6.83 21.49 3.92
N LYS A 260 -7.95 20.79 4.12
CA LYS A 260 -8.89 20.38 3.06
C LYS A 260 -9.31 21.58 2.20
N GLY A 261 -9.71 22.66 2.85
CA GLY A 261 -10.06 23.92 2.17
C GLY A 261 -8.89 24.55 1.42
N ILE A 262 -7.67 24.47 1.95
CA ILE A 262 -6.46 24.97 1.27
C ILE A 262 -6.17 24.14 0.02
N ILE A 263 -6.17 22.81 0.11
CA ILE A 263 -5.91 21.91 -1.02
C ILE A 263 -6.90 22.18 -2.15
N ASN A 264 -8.20 22.16 -1.85
CA ASN A 264 -9.26 22.33 -2.86
C ASN A 264 -9.27 23.73 -3.52
N ARG A 265 -8.74 24.76 -2.84
CA ARG A 265 -8.69 26.14 -3.37
C ARG A 265 -7.37 26.50 -4.04
N ARG A 266 -6.25 25.96 -3.56
CA ARG A 266 -4.90 26.38 -3.97
C ARG A 266 -4.22 25.39 -4.89
N LEU A 267 -4.50 24.09 -4.76
CA LEU A 267 -3.83 23.06 -5.56
C LEU A 267 -4.68 22.55 -6.73
N TRP A 268 -5.95 22.97 -6.84
CA TRP A 268 -6.82 22.66 -7.97
C TRP A 268 -6.67 23.70 -9.09
N ASP A 269 -6.13 23.27 -10.23
CA ASP A 269 -6.05 24.08 -11.44
C ASP A 269 -7.38 24.00 -12.19
N LYS A 270 -8.20 25.05 -12.09
CA LYS A 270 -9.51 25.16 -12.75
C LYS A 270 -9.45 25.13 -14.28
N ARG A 271 -8.30 25.43 -14.89
CA ARG A 271 -8.15 25.36 -16.36
C ARG A 271 -7.85 23.94 -16.81
N ALA A 272 -7.14 23.19 -15.98
CA ALA A 272 -6.78 21.81 -16.25
C ALA A 272 -7.80 20.80 -15.70
N ASP A 273 -8.73 21.25 -14.85
CA ASP A 273 -9.62 20.41 -14.05
C ASP A 273 -8.85 19.28 -13.33
N PHE A 274 -7.75 19.66 -12.67
CA PHE A 274 -6.81 18.71 -12.08
C PHE A 274 -6.04 19.30 -10.89
N TYR A 275 -5.64 18.46 -9.93
CA TYR A 275 -4.72 18.87 -8.87
C TYR A 275 -3.28 18.87 -9.38
N LYS A 276 -2.58 20.00 -9.28
CA LYS A 276 -1.24 20.17 -9.84
C LYS A 276 -0.29 20.76 -8.81
N VAL A 277 0.99 20.46 -8.98
CA VAL A 277 2.06 21.05 -8.18
C VAL A 277 2.20 22.54 -8.51
N ILE A 278 2.45 23.35 -7.50
CA ILE A 278 2.95 24.72 -7.65
C ILE A 278 4.44 24.69 -7.30
N PRO A 279 5.36 24.80 -8.28
CA PRO A 279 6.80 24.85 -8.01
C PRO A 279 7.17 26.07 -7.16
N LEU A 280 8.12 25.91 -6.24
CA LEU A 280 8.53 26.96 -5.30
C LEU A 280 9.62 27.86 -5.89
N ASN A 281 9.31 28.48 -7.03
CA ASN A 281 10.23 29.33 -7.81
C ASN A 281 9.90 30.84 -7.74
N GLY A 282 9.04 31.23 -6.80
CA GLY A 282 8.61 32.63 -6.61
C GLY A 282 7.44 33.09 -7.50
N LYS A 283 7.00 32.31 -8.49
CA LYS A 283 5.91 32.70 -9.41
C LYS A 283 4.51 32.40 -8.89
N MET A 284 4.37 31.41 -8.00
CA MET A 284 3.06 30.93 -7.49
C MET A 284 2.10 30.50 -8.62
N GLU A 285 2.66 29.85 -9.65
CA GLU A 285 1.94 29.33 -10.80
C GLU A 285 1.97 27.80 -10.79
N PHE A 286 0.93 27.16 -11.32
CA PHE A 286 0.93 25.71 -11.49
C PHE A 286 2.03 25.28 -12.46
N SER A 287 2.65 24.13 -12.21
CA SER A 287 3.35 23.36 -13.25
C SER A 287 2.43 23.22 -14.46
N TYR A 288 2.97 23.22 -15.68
CA TYR A 288 2.14 22.97 -16.88
C TYR A 288 1.63 21.52 -16.93
N ALA A 289 2.32 20.58 -16.29
CA ALA A 289 2.01 19.16 -16.35
C ALA A 289 0.95 18.72 -15.32
N ARG A 290 0.05 17.82 -15.73
CA ARG A 290 -0.66 16.90 -14.83
C ARG A 290 0.25 15.72 -14.52
N GLU A 291 0.52 15.51 -13.25
CA GLU A 291 1.28 14.36 -12.73
C GLU A 291 0.34 13.43 -11.96
N LEU A 292 0.59 12.12 -11.98
CA LEU A 292 -0.29 11.10 -11.41
C LEU A 292 -0.52 11.31 -9.89
N LEU A 293 0.43 11.95 -9.21
CA LEU A 293 0.32 12.39 -7.82
C LEU A 293 -0.89 13.30 -7.56
N GLY A 294 -1.48 13.91 -8.61
CA GLY A 294 -2.71 14.69 -8.52
C GLY A 294 -3.93 13.87 -8.10
N TYR A 295 -3.85 12.53 -8.11
CA TYR A 295 -4.90 11.65 -7.58
C TYR A 295 -4.77 11.37 -6.07
N ILE A 296 -3.65 11.69 -5.43
CA ILE A 296 -3.44 11.45 -4.00
C ILE A 296 -4.50 12.13 -3.10
N PRO A 297 -5.06 13.31 -3.42
CA PRO A 297 -6.17 13.86 -2.64
C PRO A 297 -7.36 12.90 -2.45
N TRP A 298 -7.69 12.06 -3.44
CA TRP A 298 -8.77 11.07 -3.32
C TRP A 298 -8.39 9.88 -2.40
N PHE A 299 -7.10 9.61 -2.19
CA PHE A 299 -6.66 8.64 -1.17
C PHE A 299 -7.20 9.04 0.23
N TYR A 300 -7.34 10.33 0.51
CA TYR A 300 -7.84 10.82 1.80
C TYR A 300 -9.28 11.40 1.73
N ASN A 301 -10.01 11.19 0.64
CA ASN A 301 -11.37 11.75 0.46
C ASN A 301 -11.43 13.29 0.60
N ILE A 302 -10.43 14.00 0.07
CA ILE A 302 -10.32 15.46 0.10
C ILE A 302 -11.21 16.17 -0.94
N PRO A 303 -11.24 15.74 -2.21
CA PRO A 303 -11.94 16.49 -3.25
C PRO A 303 -13.47 16.52 -3.05
N PRO A 304 -14.17 17.54 -3.57
CA PRO A 304 -15.61 17.49 -3.75
C PRO A 304 -16.01 16.67 -5.01
N ASP A 305 -17.25 16.20 -5.08
CA ASP A 305 -17.77 15.37 -6.19
C ASP A 305 -17.57 16.00 -7.57
N ASN A 306 -17.74 17.32 -7.71
CA ASN A 306 -17.61 18.00 -9.00
C ASN A 306 -16.17 18.00 -9.55
N TYR A 307 -15.16 17.65 -8.75
CA TYR A 307 -13.78 17.50 -9.22
C TYR A 307 -13.51 16.12 -9.84
N SER A 308 -14.49 15.21 -9.80
CA SER A 308 -14.40 13.86 -10.37
C SER A 308 -14.03 13.83 -11.85
N ILE A 309 -14.24 14.93 -12.59
CA ILE A 309 -13.87 15.03 -14.01
C ILE A 309 -12.40 14.72 -14.27
N ALA A 310 -11.52 14.96 -13.28
CA ALA A 310 -10.09 14.65 -13.34
C ALA A 310 -9.82 13.19 -13.69
N TRP A 311 -10.64 12.25 -13.21
CA TRP A 311 -10.47 10.82 -13.46
C TRP A 311 -10.50 10.43 -14.93
N LYS A 312 -11.11 11.26 -15.81
CA LYS A 312 -11.04 11.03 -17.26
C LYS A 312 -9.61 11.02 -17.78
N GLN A 313 -8.69 11.76 -17.16
CA GLN A 313 -7.29 11.81 -17.59
C GLN A 313 -6.56 10.50 -17.34
N LEU A 314 -7.01 9.68 -16.37
CA LEU A 314 -6.40 8.38 -16.06
C LEU A 314 -6.54 7.38 -17.20
N PHE A 315 -7.65 7.46 -17.94
CA PHE A 315 -8.03 6.56 -19.03
C PHE A 315 -8.00 7.25 -20.40
N ASP A 316 -7.25 8.35 -20.51
CA ASP A 316 -6.98 9.02 -21.77
C ASP A 316 -5.59 8.59 -22.25
N SER A 317 -5.49 8.12 -23.49
CA SER A 317 -4.23 7.68 -24.12
C SER A 317 -3.19 8.79 -24.30
N LYS A 318 -3.61 10.05 -24.27
CA LYS A 318 -2.70 11.22 -24.18
C LYS A 318 -2.52 11.70 -22.74
N GLY A 319 -3.33 11.19 -21.81
CA GLY A 319 -3.26 11.40 -20.38
C GLY A 319 -2.31 10.39 -19.76
N PHE A 320 -2.81 9.55 -18.85
CA PHE A 320 -1.98 8.59 -18.13
C PHE A 320 -2.09 7.16 -18.64
N GLU A 321 -3.02 6.84 -19.55
CA GLU A 321 -3.32 5.46 -19.94
C GLU A 321 -2.15 4.79 -20.69
N ALA A 322 -1.65 3.68 -20.16
CA ALA A 322 -0.64 2.87 -20.84
C ALA A 322 -0.73 1.38 -20.47
N ALA A 323 -0.06 0.53 -21.26
CA ALA A 323 -0.22 -0.92 -21.23
C ALA A 323 0.35 -1.59 -19.97
N TYR A 324 1.34 -0.98 -19.33
CA TYR A 324 2.03 -1.51 -18.14
C TYR A 324 1.90 -0.58 -16.92
N GLY A 325 0.71 -0.03 -16.77
CA GLY A 325 0.34 0.87 -15.69
C GLY A 325 0.38 2.34 -16.11
N PRO A 326 -0.26 3.22 -15.34
CA PRO A 326 -0.40 4.61 -15.67
C PRO A 326 0.95 5.32 -15.61
N THR A 327 1.17 6.25 -16.54
CA THR A 327 2.38 7.06 -16.54
C THR A 327 2.41 8.02 -15.35
N THR A 328 3.60 8.36 -14.87
CA THR A 328 3.78 9.31 -13.75
C THR A 328 3.44 10.76 -14.11
N VAL A 329 3.51 11.11 -15.40
CA VAL A 329 3.09 12.40 -15.96
C VAL A 329 2.26 12.17 -17.23
N GLU A 330 1.34 13.08 -17.55
CA GLU A 330 0.53 12.96 -18.76
C GLU A 330 1.39 12.88 -20.02
N GLN A 331 1.07 11.95 -20.91
CA GLN A 331 1.88 11.65 -22.11
C GLN A 331 1.95 12.81 -23.11
N ARG A 332 0.96 13.71 -23.08
CA ARG A 332 0.96 14.95 -23.87
C ARG A 332 1.90 16.05 -23.32
N CYS A 333 2.51 15.85 -22.14
CA CYS A 333 3.44 16.80 -21.58
C CYS A 333 4.71 16.88 -22.45
N PRO A 334 5.21 18.08 -22.81
CA PRO A 334 6.44 18.22 -23.61
C PRO A 334 7.66 17.53 -22.98
N ASP A 335 7.71 17.44 -21.65
CA ASP A 335 8.80 16.80 -20.91
C ASP A 335 8.51 15.37 -20.47
N PHE A 336 7.45 14.76 -21.01
CA PHE A 336 7.25 13.32 -20.87
C PHE A 336 8.42 12.58 -21.52
N LYS A 337 9.12 11.76 -20.75
CA LYS A 337 10.30 11.03 -21.22
C LYS A 337 10.38 9.63 -20.62
N ILE A 338 10.67 8.66 -21.48
CA ILE A 338 11.10 7.32 -21.09
C ILE A 338 12.58 7.21 -21.43
N SER A 339 13.45 7.21 -20.42
CA SER A 339 14.90 7.23 -20.61
C SER A 339 15.58 6.07 -19.89
N TYR A 340 16.53 5.46 -20.59
CA TYR A 340 17.43 4.42 -20.08
C TYR A 340 18.82 4.97 -19.75
N GLU A 341 18.95 6.29 -19.70
CA GLU A 341 20.20 7.01 -19.47
C GLU A 341 20.03 7.99 -18.30
N GLY A 342 21.15 8.42 -17.73
CA GLY A 342 21.15 9.31 -16.57
C GLY A 342 20.69 8.61 -15.30
N HIS A 343 19.82 9.30 -14.53
CA HIS A 343 19.30 8.82 -13.25
C HIS A 343 18.44 7.57 -13.44
N GLU A 344 18.62 6.53 -12.61
CA GLU A 344 17.89 5.27 -12.74
C GLU A 344 16.43 5.37 -12.29
N CYS A 345 16.10 6.32 -11.41
CA CYS A 345 14.78 6.49 -10.82
C CYS A 345 14.06 7.74 -11.36
N GLN A 346 13.65 7.72 -12.63
CA GLN A 346 12.99 8.88 -13.26
C GLN A 346 11.47 8.88 -13.07
N TRP A 347 10.89 10.03 -12.69
CA TRP A 347 9.45 10.23 -12.44
C TRP A 347 8.74 11.17 -13.43
N ASN A 348 9.37 11.46 -14.57
CA ASN A 348 8.83 12.28 -15.65
C ASN A 348 8.27 11.46 -16.84
N GLY A 349 7.73 10.27 -16.59
CA GLY A 349 7.19 9.43 -17.66
C GLY A 349 6.90 7.98 -17.28
N PRO A 350 7.87 7.23 -16.71
CA PRO A 350 7.68 5.82 -16.39
C PRO A 350 6.44 5.54 -15.54
N SER A 351 5.94 4.30 -15.62
CA SER A 351 4.95 3.78 -14.68
C SER A 351 5.68 3.36 -13.40
N TRP A 352 5.16 3.79 -12.25
CA TRP A 352 5.72 3.45 -10.93
C TRP A 352 4.69 2.69 -10.10
N PRO A 353 4.98 1.47 -9.63
CA PRO A 353 4.11 0.72 -8.72
C PRO A 353 3.63 1.53 -7.51
N TYR A 354 4.47 2.41 -6.97
CA TYR A 354 4.13 3.31 -5.86
C TYR A 354 2.87 4.13 -6.18
N LEU A 355 2.90 5.00 -7.20
CA LEU A 355 1.76 5.86 -7.53
C LEU A 355 0.61 5.08 -8.18
N THR A 356 0.88 4.01 -8.91
CA THR A 356 -0.18 3.11 -9.41
C THR A 356 -1.00 2.54 -8.26
N SER A 357 -0.34 2.08 -7.20
CA SER A 357 -1.02 1.54 -6.02
C SER A 357 -1.79 2.61 -5.23
N MET A 358 -1.22 3.81 -5.05
CA MET A 358 -1.96 4.92 -4.43
C MET A 358 -3.17 5.35 -5.26
N THR A 359 -3.06 5.38 -6.59
CA THR A 359 -4.15 5.74 -7.50
C THR A 359 -5.28 4.71 -7.44
N LEU A 360 -4.96 3.41 -7.42
CA LEU A 360 -5.96 2.35 -7.24
C LEU A 360 -6.64 2.43 -5.87
N ALA A 361 -5.90 2.69 -4.78
CA ALA A 361 -6.49 2.91 -3.46
C ALA A 361 -7.43 4.14 -3.46
N ALA A 362 -7.03 5.23 -4.13
CA ALA A 362 -7.85 6.42 -4.31
C ALA A 362 -9.13 6.14 -5.13
N MET A 363 -9.07 5.30 -6.17
CA MET A 363 -10.26 4.84 -6.88
C MET A 363 -11.17 3.99 -5.99
N ALA A 364 -10.62 3.09 -5.16
CA ALA A 364 -11.42 2.32 -4.22
C ALA A 364 -12.15 3.24 -3.22
N ASN A 365 -11.48 4.30 -2.74
CA ASN A 365 -12.09 5.32 -1.88
C ASN A 365 -13.15 6.13 -2.61
N TYR A 366 -12.94 6.41 -3.90
CA TYR A 366 -13.90 7.06 -4.77
C TYR A 366 -15.24 6.32 -4.80
N PHE A 367 -15.23 5.02 -5.11
CA PHE A 367 -16.45 4.19 -5.13
C PHE A 367 -17.16 4.03 -3.78
N ASN A 368 -16.50 4.39 -2.69
CA ASN A 368 -17.06 4.27 -1.35
C ASN A 368 -17.52 5.61 -0.75
N SER A 369 -17.13 6.74 -1.34
CA SER A 369 -17.34 8.07 -0.74
C SER A 369 -17.92 9.11 -1.69
N TYR A 370 -18.08 8.78 -2.98
CA TYR A 370 -18.54 9.70 -4.02
C TYR A 370 -19.63 9.02 -4.86
N ASP A 371 -20.60 9.81 -5.33
CA ASP A 371 -21.73 9.31 -6.12
C ASP A 371 -21.53 9.51 -7.63
N SER A 372 -20.53 10.31 -8.01
CA SER A 372 -20.28 10.64 -9.41
C SER A 372 -19.94 9.40 -10.26
N PRO A 373 -20.57 9.23 -11.44
CA PRO A 373 -20.41 8.03 -12.27
C PRO A 373 -19.25 8.11 -13.28
N ILE A 374 -18.28 9.02 -13.09
CA ILE A 374 -17.22 9.31 -14.08
C ILE A 374 -16.35 8.08 -14.38
N ILE A 375 -16.11 7.23 -13.37
CA ILE A 375 -15.44 5.95 -13.52
C ILE A 375 -16.34 4.83 -13.01
N THR A 376 -16.11 3.62 -13.52
CA THR A 376 -16.92 2.43 -13.28
C THR A 376 -16.11 1.34 -12.58
N LYS A 377 -16.81 0.35 -12.00
CA LYS A 377 -16.17 -0.86 -11.47
C LYS A 377 -15.28 -1.58 -12.50
N LYS A 378 -15.64 -1.49 -13.79
CA LYS A 378 -14.86 -2.05 -14.89
C LYS A 378 -13.52 -1.33 -15.04
N ASP A 379 -13.50 -0.01 -14.88
CA ASP A 379 -12.27 0.78 -14.96
C ASP A 379 -11.31 0.45 -13.81
N TYR A 380 -11.83 0.25 -12.59
CA TYR A 380 -11.05 -0.24 -11.45
C TYR A 380 -10.43 -1.60 -11.72
N LEU A 381 -11.25 -2.59 -12.12
CA LEU A 381 -10.75 -3.94 -12.40
C LEU A 381 -9.77 -3.96 -13.58
N SER A 382 -10.01 -3.15 -14.61
CA SER A 382 -9.10 -3.01 -15.76
C SER A 382 -7.73 -2.49 -15.34
N LEU A 383 -7.68 -1.40 -14.57
CA LEU A 383 -6.42 -0.85 -14.08
C LEU A 383 -5.71 -1.80 -13.11
N LEU A 384 -6.46 -2.49 -12.25
CA LEU A 384 -5.91 -3.50 -11.34
C LEU A 384 -5.31 -4.68 -12.10
N ASN A 385 -5.95 -5.13 -13.18
CA ASN A 385 -5.44 -6.20 -14.05
C ASN A 385 -4.19 -5.75 -14.80
N ILE A 386 -4.15 -4.52 -15.32
CA ILE A 386 -2.94 -3.94 -15.91
C ILE A 386 -1.80 -3.94 -14.89
N TYR A 387 -2.05 -3.46 -13.67
CA TYR A 387 -1.05 -3.46 -12.61
C TYR A 387 -0.62 -4.89 -12.21
N SER A 388 -1.55 -5.83 -12.10
CA SER A 388 -1.22 -7.24 -11.82
C SER A 388 -0.28 -7.81 -12.89
N ASN A 389 -0.60 -7.60 -14.15
CA ASN A 389 0.13 -8.14 -15.28
C ASN A 389 1.47 -7.43 -15.52
N SER A 390 1.66 -6.23 -14.96
CA SER A 390 2.96 -5.55 -14.97
C SER A 390 3.96 -6.18 -14.00
N HIS A 391 3.53 -7.06 -13.08
CA HIS A 391 4.43 -7.76 -12.14
C HIS A 391 5.08 -8.99 -12.79
N ARG A 392 5.70 -8.80 -13.96
CA ARG A 392 6.27 -9.88 -14.76
C ARG A 392 7.63 -9.48 -15.34
N ILE A 393 8.45 -10.47 -15.65
CA ILE A 393 9.68 -10.31 -16.44
C ILE A 393 9.89 -11.55 -17.31
N LEU A 394 10.57 -11.38 -18.44
CA LEU A 394 11.13 -12.50 -19.20
C LEU A 394 12.40 -13.00 -18.52
N SER A 395 12.41 -14.27 -18.12
CA SER A 395 13.57 -14.94 -17.54
C SER A 395 14.66 -15.17 -18.59
N VAL A 396 15.85 -15.58 -18.15
CA VAL A 396 16.96 -15.97 -19.05
C VAL A 396 16.62 -17.16 -19.95
N ASN A 397 15.59 -17.93 -19.59
CA ASN A 397 15.10 -19.08 -20.37
C ASN A 397 13.88 -18.71 -21.24
N ASN A 398 13.57 -17.42 -21.39
CA ASN A 398 12.38 -16.89 -22.09
C ASN A 398 11.03 -17.27 -21.47
N ASP A 399 11.00 -17.71 -20.22
CA ASP A 399 9.74 -17.90 -19.47
C ASP A 399 9.28 -16.57 -18.87
N THR A 400 7.98 -16.29 -18.90
CA THR A 400 7.42 -15.15 -18.16
C THR A 400 7.20 -15.55 -16.69
N ILE A 401 7.97 -14.95 -15.79
CA ILE A 401 7.89 -15.20 -14.34
C ILE A 401 7.38 -13.98 -13.60
N CYS A 402 6.93 -14.15 -12.35
CA CYS A 402 6.56 -13.02 -11.50
C CYS A 402 7.80 -12.20 -11.11
N TRP A 403 7.67 -10.87 -11.19
CA TRP A 403 8.73 -9.93 -10.84
C TRP A 403 8.13 -8.61 -10.39
N ILE A 404 8.79 -7.94 -9.43
CA ILE A 404 8.46 -6.57 -9.04
C ILE A 404 9.77 -5.84 -8.82
N ASP A 405 9.86 -4.64 -9.39
CA ASP A 405 11.03 -3.77 -9.37
C ASP A 405 10.61 -2.30 -9.22
N GLU A 406 11.56 -1.38 -9.39
CA GLU A 406 11.38 0.05 -9.13
C GLU A 406 10.39 0.72 -10.09
N ASN A 407 10.69 0.75 -11.40
CA ASN A 407 9.85 1.43 -12.40
C ASN A 407 9.77 0.70 -13.73
N ILE A 408 8.72 0.99 -14.49
CA ILE A 408 8.32 0.22 -15.67
C ILE A 408 8.23 1.15 -16.87
N ASN A 409 8.76 0.69 -18.00
CA ASN A 409 8.45 1.24 -19.31
C ASN A 409 6.97 1.01 -19.60
N PRO A 410 6.13 2.06 -19.63
CA PRO A 410 4.68 1.94 -19.64
C PRO A 410 4.15 1.29 -20.94
N TYR A 411 4.99 1.16 -21.97
CA TYR A 411 4.65 0.58 -23.26
C TYR A 411 5.17 -0.85 -23.47
N THR A 412 6.35 -1.17 -22.93
CA THR A 412 7.02 -2.45 -23.19
C THR A 412 7.02 -3.41 -22.00
N GLY A 413 6.77 -2.91 -20.78
CA GLY A 413 6.84 -3.71 -19.56
C GLY A 413 8.26 -3.95 -19.04
N ASP A 414 9.28 -3.37 -19.68
CA ASP A 414 10.66 -3.49 -19.21
C ASP A 414 10.89 -2.68 -17.93
N TRP A 415 11.66 -3.23 -16.99
CA TRP A 415 11.99 -2.58 -15.72
C TRP A 415 13.17 -1.63 -15.91
N ILE A 416 12.89 -0.33 -16.03
CA ILE A 416 13.86 0.66 -16.53
C ILE A 416 15.06 0.80 -15.59
N SER A 417 14.83 0.98 -14.28
CA SER A 417 15.90 1.11 -13.29
C SER A 417 16.80 -0.12 -13.31
N ARG A 418 16.21 -1.32 -13.33
CA ARG A 418 16.95 -2.57 -13.45
C ARG A 418 17.85 -2.61 -14.69
N THR A 419 17.28 -2.31 -15.86
CA THR A 419 18.02 -2.27 -17.14
C THR A 419 19.16 -1.26 -17.11
N ARG A 420 18.93 -0.07 -16.52
CA ARG A 420 19.94 0.98 -16.35
C ARG A 420 21.06 0.58 -15.39
N LEU A 421 20.71 -0.05 -14.27
CA LEU A 421 21.64 -0.44 -13.20
C LEU A 421 22.51 -1.63 -13.58
N LYS A 422 21.97 -2.57 -14.37
CA LYS A 422 22.70 -3.74 -14.87
C LYS A 422 23.96 -3.35 -15.67
N SER A 423 23.97 -2.17 -16.28
CA SER A 423 25.09 -1.65 -17.09
C SER A 423 25.79 -0.44 -16.48
N TRP A 424 25.60 -0.17 -15.19
CA TRP A 424 26.01 1.09 -14.54
C TRP A 424 27.51 1.39 -14.63
N LYS A 425 28.35 0.47 -14.15
CA LYS A 425 29.81 0.65 -14.08
C LYS A 425 30.49 -0.44 -14.90
N ASN A 426 31.23 -0.05 -15.94
CA ASN A 426 31.90 -0.97 -16.87
C ASN A 426 30.95 -2.03 -17.47
N GLY A 427 29.68 -1.68 -17.68
CA GLY A 427 28.68 -2.63 -18.20
C GLY A 427 28.20 -3.67 -17.19
N THR A 428 28.42 -3.47 -15.88
CA THR A 428 27.92 -4.31 -14.79
C THR A 428 27.25 -3.48 -13.69
N TRP A 429 26.67 -4.17 -12.72
CA TRP A 429 26.13 -3.63 -11.46
C TRP A 429 27.21 -2.90 -10.65
N ASP A 430 26.78 -1.96 -9.79
CA ASP A 430 27.66 -1.19 -8.91
C ASP A 430 27.18 -1.28 -7.46
N ASP A 431 28.06 -1.68 -6.54
CA ASP A 431 27.76 -1.78 -5.11
C ASP A 431 27.36 -0.43 -4.51
N SER A 432 27.91 0.68 -5.02
CA SER A 432 27.52 2.03 -4.58
C SER A 432 26.08 2.39 -4.96
N LYS A 433 25.46 1.62 -5.86
CA LYS A 433 24.07 1.75 -6.27
C LYS A 433 23.14 0.70 -5.66
N GLY A 434 23.61 -0.12 -4.73
CA GLY A 434 22.83 -1.20 -4.10
C GLY A 434 23.14 -2.60 -4.63
N GLY A 435 24.12 -2.72 -5.54
CA GLY A 435 24.61 -4.02 -6.02
C GLY A 435 23.71 -4.71 -7.04
N VAL A 436 23.88 -6.02 -7.15
CA VAL A 436 23.24 -6.87 -8.16
C VAL A 436 21.73 -6.95 -7.94
N GLU A 437 20.94 -6.59 -8.96
CA GLU A 437 19.48 -6.73 -8.90
C GLU A 437 18.85 -6.01 -7.70
N ARG A 438 19.31 -4.79 -7.38
CA ARG A 438 18.91 -4.06 -6.15
C ARG A 438 17.40 -4.00 -5.95
N GLY A 439 16.66 -3.77 -7.04
CA GLY A 439 15.22 -3.60 -7.05
C GLY A 439 14.46 -4.92 -7.18
N LYS A 440 15.13 -6.08 -7.19
CA LYS A 440 14.42 -7.35 -7.14
C LYS A 440 13.59 -7.46 -5.87
N ASP A 441 12.32 -7.84 -6.05
CA ASP A 441 11.32 -8.02 -4.99
C ASP A 441 10.96 -6.70 -4.26
N TYR A 442 11.20 -5.55 -4.89
CA TYR A 442 11.09 -4.21 -4.27
C TYR A 442 9.77 -3.94 -3.53
N ASN A 443 9.88 -3.55 -2.25
CA ASN A 443 8.73 -3.27 -1.40
C ASN A 443 8.46 -1.77 -1.31
N HIS A 444 7.98 -1.20 -2.42
CA HIS A 444 7.70 0.24 -2.56
C HIS A 444 6.29 0.52 -3.08
N SER A 445 5.35 -0.41 -2.87
CA SER A 445 3.96 -0.30 -3.31
C SER A 445 3.08 -1.29 -2.58
N SER A 446 1.75 -1.14 -2.66
CA SER A 446 0.78 -2.12 -2.16
C SER A 446 0.03 -2.82 -3.30
N PHE A 447 -0.34 -4.08 -3.14
CA PHE A 447 -1.19 -4.82 -4.09
C PHE A 447 -2.26 -5.63 -3.37
N CYS A 448 -1.89 -6.40 -2.34
CA CYS A 448 -2.83 -7.23 -1.58
C CYS A 448 -3.90 -6.38 -0.89
N ASN A 449 -3.53 -5.18 -0.40
CA ASN A 449 -4.51 -4.22 0.13
C ASN A 449 -5.55 -3.78 -0.91
N LEU A 450 -5.16 -3.68 -2.19
CA LEU A 450 -6.06 -3.29 -3.29
C LEU A 450 -7.06 -4.41 -3.62
N ILE A 451 -6.69 -5.67 -3.38
CA ILE A 451 -7.60 -6.81 -3.47
C ILE A 451 -8.54 -6.82 -2.27
N ILE A 452 -8.00 -6.77 -1.04
CA ILE A 452 -8.76 -6.98 0.19
C ILE A 452 -9.70 -5.79 0.47
N SER A 453 -9.17 -4.57 0.51
CA SER A 453 -9.93 -3.37 0.88
C SER A 453 -10.57 -2.63 -0.30
N GLY A 454 -10.07 -2.90 -1.50
CA GLY A 454 -10.57 -2.34 -2.75
C GLY A 454 -11.52 -3.30 -3.47
N LEU A 455 -10.98 -4.32 -4.13
CA LEU A 455 -11.75 -5.21 -5.01
C LEU A 455 -12.83 -6.02 -4.26
N MET A 456 -12.46 -6.60 -3.13
CA MET A 456 -13.36 -7.35 -2.25
C MET A 456 -14.05 -6.42 -1.24
N GLY A 457 -13.44 -5.27 -0.96
CA GLY A 457 -14.08 -4.16 -0.28
C GLY A 457 -14.23 -4.33 1.22
N VAL A 458 -13.32 -5.03 1.91
CA VAL A 458 -13.30 -5.12 3.39
C VAL A 458 -12.84 -3.79 3.99
N ARG A 459 -13.74 -3.09 4.68
CA ARG A 459 -13.51 -1.72 5.20
C ARG A 459 -13.98 -1.60 6.65
N PRO A 460 -13.11 -1.84 7.64
CA PRO A 460 -13.46 -1.66 9.05
C PRO A 460 -13.78 -0.20 9.38
N GLN A 461 -14.69 0.00 10.34
CA GLN A 461 -15.11 1.31 10.84
C GLN A 461 -14.75 1.46 12.33
N GLU A 462 -14.74 2.70 12.82
CA GLU A 462 -14.42 3.02 14.23
C GLU A 462 -15.43 2.47 15.23
N ASP A 463 -16.69 2.34 14.83
CA ASP A 463 -17.79 1.82 15.65
C ASP A 463 -17.79 0.29 15.79
N GLY A 464 -16.80 -0.40 15.21
CA GLY A 464 -16.69 -1.87 15.21
C GLY A 464 -17.49 -2.56 14.10
N SER A 465 -18.17 -1.78 13.26
CA SER A 465 -18.82 -2.30 12.05
C SER A 465 -17.81 -2.50 10.92
N ILE A 466 -18.13 -3.41 10.00
CA ILE A 466 -17.28 -3.72 8.85
C ILE A 466 -18.14 -3.65 7.59
N ILE A 467 -17.76 -2.75 6.70
CA ILE A 467 -18.40 -2.61 5.39
C ILE A 467 -17.71 -3.57 4.43
N ILE A 468 -18.51 -4.35 3.71
CA ILE A 468 -18.08 -5.18 2.58
C ILE A 468 -18.69 -4.57 1.31
N ASN A 469 -17.88 -3.98 0.44
CA ASN A 469 -18.36 -3.37 -0.81
C ASN A 469 -17.52 -3.81 -2.02
N PRO A 470 -17.81 -4.99 -2.61
CA PRO A 470 -17.02 -5.49 -3.71
C PRO A 470 -17.15 -4.64 -4.97
N LEU A 471 -16.01 -4.38 -5.61
CA LEU A 471 -15.88 -3.62 -6.85
C LEU A 471 -15.79 -4.52 -8.09
N VAL A 472 -16.12 -5.81 -7.96
CA VAL A 472 -16.27 -6.72 -9.10
C VAL A 472 -17.46 -6.25 -9.96
N PRO A 473 -17.28 -6.01 -11.28
CA PRO A 473 -18.38 -5.64 -12.16
C PRO A 473 -19.43 -6.75 -12.28
N ASP A 474 -20.70 -6.37 -12.40
CA ASP A 474 -21.79 -7.33 -12.56
C ASP A 474 -21.59 -8.23 -13.78
N GLY A 475 -21.76 -9.54 -13.57
CA GLY A 475 -21.62 -10.55 -14.62
C GLY A 475 -20.18 -10.83 -15.09
N CYS A 476 -19.17 -10.17 -14.51
CA CYS A 476 -17.76 -10.35 -14.91
C CYS A 476 -17.20 -11.70 -14.45
N TRP A 477 -17.44 -12.09 -13.19
CA TRP A 477 -16.93 -13.33 -12.61
C TRP A 477 -18.07 -14.27 -12.25
N ASP A 478 -17.87 -15.57 -12.50
CA ASP A 478 -18.80 -16.63 -12.10
C ASP A 478 -18.59 -17.06 -10.64
N TYR A 479 -17.41 -16.81 -10.08
CA TYR A 479 -17.07 -17.07 -8.68
C TYR A 479 -15.96 -16.14 -8.18
N PHE A 480 -15.86 -15.95 -6.87
CA PHE A 480 -14.64 -15.48 -6.17
C PHE A 480 -14.74 -15.83 -4.69
N CYS A 481 -13.59 -15.88 -4.02
CA CYS A 481 -13.51 -16.05 -2.58
C CYS A 481 -12.39 -15.18 -1.99
N LEU A 482 -12.69 -14.52 -0.87
CA LEU A 482 -11.70 -13.97 0.04
C LEU A 482 -11.98 -14.60 1.41
N ASP A 483 -11.09 -15.43 1.91
CA ASP A 483 -11.28 -16.21 3.13
C ASP A 483 -10.23 -15.87 4.19
N ASN A 484 -10.62 -16.09 5.44
CA ASN A 484 -9.79 -15.93 6.62
C ASN A 484 -9.17 -14.52 6.78
N VAL A 485 -9.94 -13.47 6.51
CA VAL A 485 -9.53 -12.09 6.81
C VAL A 485 -9.72 -11.83 8.29
N TYR A 486 -8.63 -11.65 9.03
CA TYR A 486 -8.70 -11.18 10.41
C TYR A 486 -9.03 -9.69 10.44
N CYS A 487 -10.09 -9.31 11.15
CA CYS A 487 -10.46 -7.90 11.32
C CYS A 487 -11.29 -7.70 12.59
N GLN A 488 -10.82 -6.83 13.48
CA GLN A 488 -11.48 -6.45 14.73
C GLN A 488 -11.83 -7.66 15.64
N GLY A 489 -10.93 -8.65 15.70
CA GLY A 489 -11.13 -9.88 16.48
C GLY A 489 -12.05 -10.91 15.82
N LYS A 490 -12.55 -10.63 14.61
CA LYS A 490 -13.41 -11.51 13.82
C LYS A 490 -12.63 -12.10 12.64
N THR A 491 -13.06 -13.26 12.18
CA THR A 491 -12.63 -13.85 10.90
C THR A 491 -13.72 -13.66 9.86
N ILE A 492 -13.41 -13.00 8.74
CA ILE A 492 -14.36 -12.71 7.67
C ILE A 492 -14.06 -13.58 6.45
N THR A 493 -15.12 -14.15 5.88
CA THR A 493 -15.08 -14.84 4.58
C THR A 493 -16.13 -14.25 3.65
N ILE A 494 -15.72 -13.91 2.43
CA ILE A 494 -16.57 -13.39 1.36
C ILE A 494 -16.55 -14.39 0.22
N ILE A 495 -17.72 -14.90 -0.17
CA ILE A 495 -17.86 -15.83 -1.28
C ILE A 495 -18.86 -15.28 -2.27
N PHE A 496 -18.54 -15.38 -3.56
CA PHE A 496 -19.52 -15.38 -4.63
C PHE A 496 -19.40 -16.68 -5.41
N ASP A 497 -20.52 -17.36 -5.62
CA ASP A 497 -20.59 -18.55 -6.48
C ASP A 497 -21.91 -18.57 -7.22
N LYS A 498 -21.88 -18.23 -8.51
CA LYS A 498 -23.08 -18.16 -9.35
C LYS A 498 -23.81 -19.50 -9.46
N LYS A 499 -23.10 -20.62 -9.43
CA LYS A 499 -23.65 -21.97 -9.62
C LYS A 499 -23.83 -22.73 -8.30
N GLY A 500 -23.18 -22.27 -7.23
CA GLY A 500 -23.16 -22.90 -5.90
C GLY A 500 -22.35 -24.19 -5.85
N LYS A 501 -21.48 -24.43 -6.85
CA LYS A 501 -20.72 -25.67 -7.01
C LYS A 501 -19.24 -25.53 -6.72
N LYS A 502 -18.67 -24.33 -6.87
CA LYS A 502 -17.23 -24.07 -6.69
C LYS A 502 -16.81 -24.26 -5.24
N TYR A 503 -17.59 -23.72 -4.30
CA TYR A 503 -17.28 -23.79 -2.86
C TYR A 503 -18.21 -24.68 -2.05
N GLY A 504 -19.29 -25.18 -2.66
CA GLY A 504 -20.28 -26.03 -1.97
C GLY A 504 -21.02 -25.32 -0.83
N ARG A 505 -21.07 -23.97 -0.83
CA ARG A 505 -21.71 -23.14 0.20
C ARG A 505 -23.08 -22.57 -0.21
N GLY A 506 -23.56 -22.92 -1.40
CA GLY A 506 -24.80 -22.39 -1.97
C GLY A 506 -24.56 -21.34 -3.05
N LYS A 507 -25.62 -20.96 -3.77
CA LYS A 507 -25.56 -20.01 -4.89
C LYS A 507 -25.59 -18.56 -4.40
N GLY A 508 -24.85 -17.68 -5.06
CA GLY A 508 -24.92 -16.24 -4.84
C GLY A 508 -23.75 -15.67 -4.03
N PHE A 509 -23.97 -14.49 -3.46
CA PHE A 509 -23.01 -13.76 -2.64
C PHE A 509 -23.27 -14.00 -1.16
N ILE A 510 -22.26 -14.48 -0.44
CA ILE A 510 -22.35 -14.93 0.94
C ILE A 510 -21.22 -14.30 1.75
N VAL A 511 -21.54 -13.80 2.94
CA VAL A 511 -20.57 -13.25 3.89
C VAL A 511 -20.68 -14.02 5.20
N TYR A 512 -19.56 -14.59 5.63
CA TYR A 512 -19.41 -15.25 6.92
C TYR A 512 -18.60 -14.41 7.89
N VAL A 513 -18.95 -14.50 9.17
CA VAL A 513 -18.17 -13.99 10.30
C VAL A 513 -18.04 -15.12 11.31
N ASP A 514 -16.81 -15.49 11.65
CA ASP A 514 -16.50 -16.60 12.55
C ASP A 514 -17.27 -17.88 12.17
N ASP A 515 -17.17 -18.26 10.89
CA ASP A 515 -17.86 -19.39 10.24
C ASP A 515 -19.40 -19.33 10.25
N LYS A 516 -20.01 -18.23 10.70
CA LYS A 516 -21.46 -18.03 10.68
C LYS A 516 -21.88 -17.16 9.51
N CYS A 517 -22.81 -17.65 8.69
CA CYS A 517 -23.37 -16.88 7.58
C CYS A 517 -24.19 -15.70 8.13
N LEU A 518 -23.77 -14.47 7.83
CA LEU A 518 -24.49 -13.25 8.23
C LEU A 518 -25.28 -12.62 7.08
N SER A 519 -24.87 -12.86 5.84
CA SER A 519 -25.56 -12.35 4.66
C SER A 519 -25.49 -13.36 3.54
N HIS A 520 -26.61 -13.60 2.86
CA HIS A 520 -26.71 -14.48 1.71
C HIS A 520 -27.70 -13.90 0.71
N THR A 521 -27.20 -13.51 -0.46
CA THR A 521 -27.94 -12.76 -1.46
C THR A 521 -27.66 -13.30 -2.85
N THR A 522 -28.51 -13.04 -3.85
CA THR A 522 -28.33 -13.59 -5.20
C THR A 522 -27.27 -12.85 -6.03
N ARG A 523 -27.02 -11.59 -5.72
CA ARG A 523 -26.11 -10.70 -6.47
C ARG A 523 -25.08 -10.10 -5.52
N VAL A 524 -23.90 -9.81 -6.05
CA VAL A 524 -22.85 -9.08 -5.33
C VAL A 524 -23.38 -7.69 -4.98
N GLN A 525 -23.35 -7.34 -3.70
CA GLN A 525 -23.81 -6.04 -3.23
C GLN A 525 -23.10 -5.62 -1.95
N LYS A 526 -23.24 -4.34 -1.59
CA LYS A 526 -22.71 -3.81 -0.33
C LYS A 526 -23.41 -4.47 0.86
N VAL A 527 -22.64 -4.90 1.85
CA VAL A 527 -23.10 -5.47 3.12
C VAL A 527 -22.44 -4.71 4.27
N VAL A 528 -23.18 -4.48 5.35
CA VAL A 528 -22.66 -3.90 6.59
C VAL A 528 -22.80 -4.93 7.70
N ILE A 529 -21.67 -5.36 8.25
CA ILE A 529 -21.58 -6.25 9.40
C ILE A 529 -21.55 -5.37 10.65
N ARG A 530 -22.44 -5.62 11.62
CA ARG A 530 -22.48 -4.91 12.91
C ARG A 530 -22.06 -5.85 14.03
#